data_AF-A0A7J8PY44-F1
#
_entry.id   AF-A0A7J8PY44-F1
#
_cell.length_a   1.000
_cell.length_b   1.000
_cell.length_c   1.000
_cell.angle_alpha   90.00
_cell.angle_beta   90.00
_cell.angle_gamma   90.00
#
_symmetry.space_group_name_H-M   'P 1'
#
loop_
_entity.id
_entity.type
_entity.pdbx_description
1 polymer ?
#
loop_
_entity_poly.entity_id
_entity_poly.type
_entity_poly.pdbx_seq_one_letter_code
_entity_poly.pdbx_strand_id
1 'polypeptide(L)'
;MEGNSGGGGADRGGNDVELLCKTLQVEHKLFYFDLKENPRGRYLKISEKTSATRSTIIVPSSGISWFLDLFNYYVNSDDNDLFSKELQLDTKVFYFDIGENRRGRFLK
;
A
#
# COMPACT_ATOMS: atom_id res chain seq x y z
N MET A 1 25.65 -20.60 -2.28
CA MET A 1 25.30 -20.09 -0.94
C MET A 1 25.61 -18.61 -0.92
N GLU A 2 24.61 -17.78 -1.20
CA GLU A 2 24.58 -16.33 -0.95
C GLU A 2 23.09 -16.05 -0.71
N GLY A 3 22.59 -15.50 0.38
CA GLY A 3 23.19 -14.75 1.46
C GLY A 3 22.07 -13.84 1.97
N ASN A 4 21.14 -14.44 2.73
CA ASN A 4 20.03 -13.77 3.38
C ASN A 4 20.56 -12.74 4.39
N SER A 5 20.23 -11.45 4.23
CA SER A 5 20.32 -10.43 5.28
C SER A 5 19.63 -9.14 4.84
N GLY A 6 18.54 -8.76 5.53
CA GLY A 6 17.77 -7.58 5.15
C GLY A 6 16.77 -7.04 6.18
N GLY A 7 17.04 -7.18 7.48
CA GLY A 7 16.54 -6.26 8.50
C GLY A 7 15.11 -6.46 8.99
N GLY A 8 14.98 -7.27 10.05
CA GLY A 8 13.78 -7.32 10.89
C GLY A 8 13.48 -5.95 11.51
N GLY A 9 12.28 -5.44 11.21
CA GLY A 9 11.71 -4.25 11.84
C GLY A 9 10.44 -4.61 12.57
N ALA A 10 10.58 -5.00 13.84
CA ALA A 10 9.59 -5.00 14.91
C ALA A 10 8.13 -5.34 14.50
N ASP A 11 7.79 -6.62 14.50
CA ASP A 11 6.43 -7.05 14.77
C ASP A 11 6.34 -7.48 16.25
N ARG A 12 6.17 -6.47 17.11
CA ARG A 12 5.80 -6.67 18.51
C ARG A 12 4.27 -6.76 18.57
N GLY A 13 3.72 -7.96 18.41
CA GLY A 13 2.29 -8.22 18.61
C GLY A 13 1.85 -9.55 18.01
N GLY A 14 1.84 -10.62 18.82
CA GLY A 14 1.56 -11.98 18.37
C GLY A 14 0.18 -12.19 17.73
N ASN A 15 0.13 -13.22 16.87
CA ASN A 15 -1.00 -13.86 16.17
C ASN A 15 -1.17 -13.56 14.67
N ASP A 16 -0.36 -12.69 14.08
CA ASP A 16 -0.45 -12.42 12.64
C ASP A 16 0.46 -13.39 11.86
N VAL A 17 -0.16 -14.24 11.04
CA VAL A 17 0.52 -15.18 10.13
C VAL A 17 0.80 -14.45 8.81
N GLU A 18 2.06 -14.40 8.40
CA GLU A 18 2.44 -13.88 7.08
C GLU A 18 2.23 -14.95 6.01
N LEU A 19 1.41 -14.63 5.02
CA LEU A 19 1.06 -15.55 3.92
C LEU A 19 1.89 -15.28 2.67
N LEU A 20 2.15 -14.00 2.38
CA LEU A 20 2.92 -13.56 1.23
C LEU A 20 3.57 -12.20 1.54
N CYS A 21 4.81 -12.02 1.10
CA CYS A 21 5.48 -10.73 1.09
C CYS A 21 5.99 -10.46 -0.33
N LYS A 22 5.78 -9.24 -0.82
CA LYS A 22 6.39 -8.73 -2.06
C LYS A 22 6.96 -7.34 -1.82
N THR A 23 8.10 -7.08 -2.46
CA THR A 23 8.76 -5.78 -2.42
C THR A 23 8.81 -5.19 -3.82
N LEU A 24 8.53 -3.91 -3.93
CA LEU A 24 8.64 -3.15 -5.17
C LEU A 24 9.48 -1.90 -4.92
N GLN A 25 10.59 -1.78 -5.65
CA GLN A 25 11.38 -0.55 -5.70
C GLN A 25 10.85 0.33 -6.83
N VAL A 26 10.48 1.57 -6.50
CA VAL A 26 10.13 2.60 -7.50
C VAL A 26 10.93 3.86 -7.16
N GLU A 27 11.81 4.27 -8.07
CA GLU A 27 12.78 5.34 -7.83
C GLU A 27 13.57 5.11 -6.51
N HIS A 28 13.47 6.05 -5.58
CA HIS A 28 14.09 6.08 -4.26
C HIS A 28 13.17 5.53 -3.15
N LYS A 29 12.01 4.98 -3.52
CA LYS A 29 10.99 4.44 -2.62
C LYS A 29 10.97 2.92 -2.68
N LEU A 30 10.76 2.30 -1.52
CA LEU A 30 10.54 0.87 -1.35
C LEU A 30 9.12 0.64 -0.84
N PHE A 31 8.32 -0.09 -1.60
CA PHE A 31 6.99 -0.52 -1.21
C PHE A 31 7.02 -1.98 -0.78
N TYR A 32 6.45 -2.27 0.40
CA TYR A 32 6.26 -3.61 0.93
C TYR A 32 4.77 -3.94 0.92
N PHE A 33 4.43 -5.09 0.37
CA PHE A 33 3.08 -5.63 0.28
C PHE A 33 3.04 -6.97 1.01
N ASP A 34 2.57 -6.93 2.26
CA ASP A 34 2.53 -8.11 3.12
C ASP A 34 1.07 -8.56 3.29
N LEU A 35 0.71 -9.70 2.69
CA LEU A 35 -0.57 -10.35 2.92
C LEU A 35 -0.48 -11.17 4.20
N LYS A 36 -1.29 -10.81 5.19
CA LYS A 36 -1.27 -11.42 6.53
C LYS A 36 -2.65 -11.86 6.95
N GLU A 37 -2.71 -12.81 7.86
CA GLU A 37 -3.94 -13.33 8.41
C GLU A 37 -3.85 -13.42 9.93
N ASN A 38 -4.92 -12.99 10.59
CA ASN A 38 -5.06 -13.10 12.04
C ASN A 38 -6.48 -13.55 12.39
N PRO A 39 -6.82 -13.76 13.67
CA PRO A 39 -8.15 -14.24 14.04
C PRO A 39 -9.32 -13.34 13.59
N ARG A 40 -9.07 -12.08 13.20
CA ARG A 40 -10.10 -11.17 12.66
C ARG A 40 -10.25 -11.28 11.14
N GLY A 41 -9.38 -12.03 10.47
CA GLY A 41 -9.38 -12.28 9.04
C GLY A 41 -8.08 -11.87 8.35
N ARG A 42 -8.12 -11.89 7.02
CA ARG A 42 -6.98 -11.58 6.14
C ARG A 42 -6.96 -10.11 5.75
N TYR A 43 -5.77 -9.54 5.71
CA TYR A 43 -5.54 -8.15 5.32
C TYR A 43 -4.21 -7.99 4.57
N LEU A 44 -4.11 -6.94 3.76
CA LEU A 44 -2.89 -6.52 3.10
C LEU A 44 -2.30 -5.31 3.82
N LYS A 45 -1.07 -5.43 4.28
CA LYS A 45 -0.28 -4.32 4.82
C LYS A 45 0.55 -3.73 3.69
N ILE A 46 0.32 -2.46 3.38
CA ILE A 46 1.08 -1.73 2.37
C ILE A 46 1.95 -0.71 3.09
N SER A 47 3.26 -0.83 2.97
CA SER A 47 4.21 0.11 3.57
C SER A 47 5.03 0.81 2.50
N GLU A 48 5.06 2.14 2.50
CA GLU A 48 6.05 2.91 1.75
C GLU A 48 7.22 3.25 2.68
N LYS A 49 8.44 3.00 2.23
CA LYS A 49 9.67 3.38 2.91
C LYS A 49 10.51 4.27 2.00
N THR A 50 10.90 5.42 2.52
CA THR A 50 11.90 6.32 1.93
C THR A 50 13.17 6.30 2.78
N SER A 51 14.19 7.08 2.42
CA SER A 51 15.37 7.29 3.26
C SER A 51 15.04 7.95 4.61
N ALA A 52 13.97 8.76 4.66
CA ALA A 52 13.63 9.57 5.82
C ALA A 52 12.47 9.00 6.65
N THR A 53 11.48 8.38 6.00
CA THR A 53 10.20 8.03 6.63
C THR A 53 9.69 6.67 6.19
N ARG A 54 8.82 6.08 7.01
CA ARG A 54 8.00 4.93 6.65
C ARG A 54 6.54 5.21 6.99
N SER A 55 5.66 5.08 6.02
CA SER A 55 4.21 5.14 6.19
C SER A 55 3.60 3.76 5.92
N THR A 56 2.45 3.47 6.52
CA THR A 56 1.82 2.15 6.38
C THR A 56 0.31 2.27 6.49
N ILE A 57 -0.39 1.58 5.59
CA ILE A 57 -1.82 1.37 5.65
C ILE A 57 -2.14 -0.12 5.73
N ILE A 58 -3.33 -0.43 6.26
CA ILE A 58 -3.88 -1.77 6.33
C ILE A 58 -5.18 -1.78 5.54
N VAL A 59 -5.24 -2.64 4.53
CA VAL A 59 -6.41 -2.83 3.66
C VAL A 59 -7.00 -4.20 3.98
N PRO A 60 -8.26 -4.29 4.45
CA PRO A 60 -8.95 -5.57 4.57
C PRO A 60 -8.93 -6.32 3.23
N SER A 61 -8.79 -7.64 3.25
CA SER A 61 -8.69 -8.43 2.00
C SER A 61 -9.90 -8.23 1.06
N SER A 62 -11.09 -7.98 1.61
CA SER A 62 -12.31 -7.64 0.87
C SER A 62 -12.20 -6.33 0.06
N GLY A 63 -11.35 -5.39 0.47
CA GLY A 63 -11.18 -4.09 -0.21
C GLY A 63 -10.08 -4.06 -1.26
N ILE A 64 -9.27 -5.12 -1.39
CA ILE A 64 -8.10 -5.12 -2.30
C ILE A 64 -8.53 -4.97 -3.76
N SER A 65 -9.63 -5.61 -4.18
CA SER A 65 -10.14 -5.47 -5.55
C SER A 65 -10.53 -4.02 -5.86
N TRP A 66 -11.10 -3.30 -4.90
CA TRP A 66 -11.50 -1.91 -5.10
C TRP A 66 -10.29 -0.97 -5.22
N PHE A 67 -9.20 -1.26 -4.50
CA PHE A 67 -7.92 -0.57 -4.71
C PHE A 67 -7.39 -0.80 -6.13
N LEU A 68 -7.50 -2.02 -6.65
CA LEU A 68 -7.09 -2.33 -8.03
C LEU A 68 -7.93 -1.56 -9.05
N ASP A 69 -9.25 -1.51 -8.86
CA ASP A 69 -10.16 -0.75 -9.74
C ASP A 69 -9.83 0.74 -9.72
N LEU A 70 -9.51 1.31 -8.56
CA LEU A 70 -9.05 2.69 -8.45
C LEU A 70 -7.72 2.92 -9.15
N PHE A 71 -6.73 2.04 -8.95
CA PHE A 71 -5.46 2.15 -9.68
C PHE A 71 -5.65 2.04 -11.20
N ASN A 72 -6.53 1.13 -11.65
CA ASN A 72 -6.90 1.05 -13.07
C ASN A 72 -7.55 2.34 -13.57
N TYR A 73 -8.42 2.97 -12.77
CA TYR A 73 -8.97 4.28 -13.12
C TYR A 73 -7.86 5.33 -13.29
N TYR A 74 -6.91 5.43 -12.35
CA TYR A 74 -5.81 6.40 -12.45
C TYR A 74 -4.82 6.11 -13.59
N VAL A 75 -4.63 4.84 -13.95
CA VAL A 75 -3.72 4.43 -15.04
C VAL A 75 -4.35 4.66 -16.42
N ASN A 76 -5.66 4.44 -16.56
CA ASN A 76 -6.34 4.44 -17.86
C ASN A 76 -7.08 5.75 -18.18
N SER A 77 -7.18 6.69 -17.24
CA SER A 77 -7.85 7.97 -17.48
C SER A 77 -6.86 9.02 -17.95
N ASP A 78 -7.31 9.88 -18.85
CA ASP A 78 -6.55 11.05 -19.28
C ASP A 78 -6.44 12.08 -18.17
N ASP A 79 -5.37 12.88 -18.22
CA ASP A 79 -5.02 13.85 -17.18
C ASP A 79 -6.12 14.85 -16.83
N ASN A 80 -6.97 15.20 -17.80
CA ASN A 80 -8.07 16.15 -17.61
C ASN A 80 -9.29 15.53 -16.91
N ASP A 81 -9.37 14.19 -16.87
CA ASP A 81 -10.51 13.43 -16.33
C ASP A 81 -10.17 12.75 -15.00
N LEU A 82 -8.99 13.02 -14.46
CA LEU A 82 -8.54 12.51 -13.18
C LEU A 82 -9.10 13.33 -12.02
N PHE A 83 -9.89 12.67 -11.18
CA PHE A 83 -10.48 13.26 -9.97
C PHE A 83 -10.05 12.51 -8.72
N SER A 84 -10.09 13.22 -7.58
CA SER A 84 -9.91 12.59 -6.27
C SER A 84 -11.08 11.65 -5.98
N LYS A 85 -10.82 10.53 -5.32
CA LYS A 85 -11.82 9.50 -5.02
C LYS A 85 -11.83 9.19 -3.53
N GLU A 86 -12.99 8.77 -3.05
CA GLU A 86 -13.17 8.27 -1.69
C GLU A 86 -13.56 6.80 -1.75
N LEU A 87 -12.94 6.00 -0.89
CA LEU A 87 -13.24 4.59 -0.72
C LEU A 87 -13.56 4.28 0.74
N GLN A 88 -14.83 4.08 1.03
CA GLN A 88 -15.28 3.63 2.34
C GLN A 88 -15.23 2.10 2.42
N LEU A 89 -14.47 1.58 3.39
CA LEU A 89 -14.34 0.17 3.73
C LEU A 89 -14.59 -0.02 5.22
N ASP A 90 -15.75 -0.59 5.55
CA ASP A 90 -16.23 -0.79 6.92
C ASP A 90 -16.18 0.51 7.74
N THR A 91 -15.20 0.62 8.64
CA THR A 91 -14.98 1.76 9.54
C THR A 91 -13.88 2.71 9.05
N LYS A 92 -13.24 2.39 7.91
CA LYS A 92 -12.17 3.18 7.31
C LYS A 92 -12.67 3.89 6.08
N VAL A 93 -12.21 5.11 5.89
CA VAL A 93 -12.37 5.86 4.64
C VAL A 93 -10.96 6.14 4.13
N PHE A 94 -10.72 5.76 2.88
CA PHE A 94 -9.49 6.05 2.17
C PHE A 94 -9.76 7.16 1.16
N TYR A 95 -8.98 8.22 1.22
CA TYR A 95 -9.00 9.29 0.24
C TYR A 95 -7.85 9.07 -0.72
N PHE A 96 -8.13 9.18 -2.01
CA PHE A 96 -7.18 9.06 -3.09
C PHE A 96 -7.12 10.41 -3.76
N ASP A 97 -6.21 11.25 -3.28
CA ASP A 97 -6.08 12.62 -3.72
C ASP A 97 -4.99 12.73 -4.78
N ILE A 98 -5.22 13.56 -5.80
CA ILE A 98 -4.20 13.85 -6.80
C ILE A 98 -3.41 15.07 -6.30
N GLY A 99 -2.17 14.82 -5.93
CA GLY A 99 -1.20 15.85 -5.59
C GLY A 99 -0.34 16.23 -6.79
N GLU A 100 0.18 17.45 -6.77
CA GLU A 100 1.20 17.90 -7.71
C GLU A 100 2.34 18.57 -6.94
N ASN A 101 3.57 18.27 -7.33
CA ASN A 101 4.76 18.94 -6.83
C ASN A 101 5.77 19.16 -7.96
N ARG A 102 6.94 19.75 -7.64
CA ARG A 102 7.99 20.05 -8.64
C ARG A 102 8.52 18.82 -9.39
N ARG A 103 8.27 17.60 -8.91
CA ARG A 103 8.67 16.33 -9.52
C ARG A 103 7.55 15.71 -10.37
N GLY A 104 6.38 16.34 -10.43
CA GLY A 104 5.22 15.86 -11.16
C GLY A 104 4.02 15.58 -10.25
N ARG A 105 3.00 14.96 -10.85
CA ARG A 105 1.78 14.54 -10.15
C ARG A 105 1.97 13.19 -9.46
N PHE A 106 1.25 12.99 -8.37
CA PHE A 106 1.29 11.77 -7.57
C PHE A 106 -0.06 11.53 -6.92
N LEU A 107 -0.37 10.26 -6.67
CA LEU A 107 -1.52 9.86 -5.86
C LEU A 107 -1.12 9.87 -4.38
N LYS A 108 -1.95 10.47 -3.53
CA LYS A 108 -1.73 10.63 -2.09
C LYS A 108 -2.80 9.89 -1.29
#